data_AF-A0A401FSR0-F1
#
_entry.id   AF-A0A401FSR0-F1
#
_cell.length_a   1.000
_cell.length_b   1.000
_cell.length_c   1.000
_cell.angle_alpha   90.00
_cell.angle_beta   90.00
_cell.angle_gamma   90.00
#
_symmetry.space_group_name_H-M   'P 1'
#
loop_
_entity.id
_entity.type
_entity.pdbx_description
1 polymer ?
#
loop_
_entity_poly.entity_id
_entity_poly.type
_entity_poly.pdbx_seq_one_letter_code
_entity_poly.pdbx_strand_id
1 'polypeptide(L)'
;MAEIRSVLCSRNMAFHDRRLSWGAKLSAYADEMGRLPDGATPVFIELIPDIPFPDGAVVIDHHGERAGRDEPTALGQVADLLDIRLNRRQQLISANDRGHIRGMEAMGATPDEIMEIRALDRKAQGVTEEDERLAQETVEKCLEIVGPSGVIIHSLTNRTSAVTDRIYGQFRHIFIYTPDGQMHYFGTGHMVGQLRKCYEKFQGTNPSAEFWFGVDLPDYGFFGTDTPLDKEEIQEMTQRKSCSHHLFMFPFTVTPKDRAADFMETVPSALGSGWLAKAFDPTAGNPGYSEYFYFHHFVRDALYSGADGDDDFPLMKYLYL
;
A
#
# COMPACT_ATOMS: atom_id res chain seq x y z
N MET A 1 -17.50 -9.35 10.84
CA MET A 1 -18.81 -10.02 11.09
C MET A 1 -19.18 -10.26 12.57
N ALA A 2 -18.30 -10.81 13.42
CA ALA A 2 -18.69 -11.21 14.79
C ALA A 2 -19.28 -10.06 15.66
N GLU A 3 -18.72 -8.86 15.59
CA GLU A 3 -19.21 -7.72 16.38
C GLU A 3 -20.53 -7.15 15.83
N ILE A 4 -20.73 -7.12 14.51
CA ILE A 4 -22.01 -6.75 13.89
C ILE A 4 -23.13 -7.66 14.42
N ARG A 5 -22.88 -8.97 14.49
CA ARG A 5 -23.81 -9.93 15.08
C ARG A 5 -24.16 -9.58 16.53
N SER A 6 -23.16 -9.24 17.34
CA SER A 6 -23.35 -8.80 18.73
C SER A 6 -24.26 -7.57 18.82
N VAL A 7 -24.02 -6.57 17.98
CA VAL A 7 -24.84 -5.35 17.89
C VAL A 7 -26.30 -5.69 17.56
N LEU A 8 -26.53 -6.48 16.51
CA LEU A 8 -27.88 -6.87 16.08
C LEU A 8 -28.61 -7.68 17.18
N CYS A 9 -27.93 -8.63 17.82
CA CYS A 9 -28.47 -9.37 18.96
C CYS A 9 -28.85 -8.45 20.13
N SER A 10 -28.00 -7.50 20.49
CA SER A 10 -28.26 -6.57 21.61
C SER A 10 -29.51 -5.69 21.39
N ARG A 11 -29.90 -5.50 20.12
CA ARG A 11 -31.07 -4.74 19.68
C ARG A 11 -32.28 -5.62 19.38
N ASN A 12 -32.20 -6.94 19.61
CA ASN A 12 -33.23 -7.92 19.25
C ASN A 12 -33.63 -7.87 17.76
N MET A 13 -32.67 -7.57 16.88
CA MET A 13 -32.91 -7.57 15.45
C MET A 13 -32.74 -8.98 14.88
N ALA A 14 -33.68 -9.40 14.03
CA ALA A 14 -33.56 -10.65 13.28
C ALA A 14 -32.53 -10.50 12.16
N PHE A 15 -31.70 -11.53 11.97
CA PHE A 15 -30.71 -11.59 10.89
C PHE A 15 -30.46 -13.04 10.46
N HIS A 16 -29.92 -13.20 9.26
CA HIS A 16 -29.47 -14.49 8.73
C HIS A 16 -27.94 -14.47 8.62
N ASP A 17 -27.29 -15.49 9.17
CA ASP A 17 -25.84 -15.67 9.13
C ASP A 17 -25.53 -17.12 8.76
N ARG A 18 -25.14 -17.34 7.49
CA ARG A 18 -24.73 -18.66 6.99
C ARG A 18 -23.27 -19.00 7.32
N ARG A 19 -22.58 -18.16 8.09
CA ARG A 19 -21.16 -18.35 8.51
C ARG A 19 -20.23 -18.63 7.33
N LEU A 20 -20.46 -17.91 6.25
CA LEU A 20 -19.66 -18.02 5.03
C LEU A 20 -18.24 -17.53 5.31
N SER A 21 -17.27 -18.11 4.58
CA SER A 21 -15.88 -17.67 4.60
C SER A 21 -15.67 -16.44 3.71
N TRP A 22 -14.43 -15.96 3.64
CA TRP A 22 -14.00 -14.98 2.65
C TRP A 22 -14.47 -15.37 1.24
N GLY A 23 -14.88 -14.38 0.44
CA GLY A 23 -15.50 -14.61 -0.86
C GLY A 23 -16.99 -14.98 -0.80
N ALA A 24 -17.67 -14.64 0.30
CA ALA A 24 -19.10 -14.89 0.49
C ALA A 24 -19.93 -14.25 -0.63
N LYS A 25 -20.79 -15.06 -1.28
CA LYS A 25 -21.60 -14.65 -2.42
C LYS A 25 -23.02 -14.29 -2.01
N LEU A 26 -23.62 -13.32 -2.69
CA LEU A 26 -25.03 -12.92 -2.49
C LEU A 26 -25.98 -14.09 -2.75
N SER A 27 -25.71 -14.90 -3.79
CA SER A 27 -26.51 -16.07 -4.14
C SER A 27 -26.66 -17.11 -3.03
N ALA A 28 -25.75 -17.12 -2.05
CA ALA A 28 -25.86 -18.01 -0.89
C ALA A 28 -27.09 -17.70 -0.01
N TYR A 29 -27.69 -16.52 -0.16
CA TYR A 29 -28.89 -16.08 0.55
C TYR A 29 -30.16 -16.03 -0.34
N ALA A 30 -30.15 -16.71 -1.50
CA ALA A 30 -31.28 -16.68 -2.43
C ALA A 30 -32.62 -17.12 -1.80
N ASP A 31 -32.60 -18.13 -0.92
CA ASP A 31 -33.80 -18.61 -0.23
C ASP A 31 -34.38 -17.56 0.73
N GLU A 32 -33.51 -16.87 1.47
CA GLU A 32 -33.87 -15.80 2.39
C GLU A 32 -34.44 -14.60 1.63
N MET A 33 -33.83 -14.24 0.50
CA MET A 33 -34.32 -13.15 -0.37
C MET A 33 -35.72 -13.43 -0.91
N GLY A 34 -36.01 -14.69 -1.28
CA GLY A 34 -37.35 -15.09 -1.74
C GLY A 34 -38.43 -15.06 -0.66
N ARG A 35 -38.08 -14.81 0.61
CA ARG A 35 -39.00 -14.77 1.76
C ARG A 35 -39.06 -13.41 2.44
N LEU A 36 -38.51 -12.37 1.80
CA LEU A 36 -38.54 -11.01 2.34
C LEU A 36 -40.00 -10.52 2.46
N PRO A 37 -40.40 -9.93 3.59
CA PRO A 37 -41.71 -9.31 3.72
C PRO A 37 -41.89 -8.12 2.77
N ASP A 38 -43.13 -7.89 2.33
CA ASP A 38 -43.45 -6.70 1.54
C ASP A 38 -43.11 -5.41 2.31
N GLY A 39 -42.40 -4.49 1.65
CA GLY A 39 -41.96 -3.23 2.25
C GLY A 39 -40.76 -3.34 3.19
N ALA A 40 -40.15 -4.51 3.35
CA ALA A 40 -38.88 -4.64 4.07
C ALA A 40 -37.72 -4.02 3.28
N THR A 41 -36.77 -3.41 3.98
CA THR A 41 -35.50 -2.94 3.43
C THR A 41 -34.42 -3.97 3.77
N PRO A 42 -34.05 -4.87 2.84
CA PRO A 42 -33.01 -5.87 3.12
C PRO A 42 -31.64 -5.18 3.20
N VAL A 43 -30.82 -5.60 4.16
CA VAL A 43 -29.46 -5.10 4.36
C VAL A 43 -28.50 -6.27 4.14
N PHE A 44 -27.57 -6.11 3.19
CA PHE A 44 -26.56 -7.11 2.86
C PHE A 44 -25.18 -6.58 3.27
N ILE A 45 -24.37 -7.44 3.90
CA ILE A 45 -23.12 -7.04 4.55
C ILE A 45 -21.99 -7.91 4.01
N GLU A 46 -21.00 -7.30 3.36
CA GLU A 46 -19.77 -7.93 2.86
C GLU A 46 -20.01 -9.12 1.91
N LEU A 47 -20.98 -8.99 0.99
CA LEU A 47 -21.32 -10.03 0.01
C LEU A 47 -20.91 -9.63 -1.41
N ILE A 48 -20.30 -10.57 -2.12
CA ILE A 48 -19.99 -10.44 -3.55
C ILE A 48 -21.30 -10.46 -4.35
N PRO A 49 -21.56 -9.45 -5.19
CA PRO A 49 -22.77 -9.36 -6.01
C PRO A 49 -22.68 -10.26 -7.24
N ASP A 50 -22.76 -11.58 -7.03
CA ASP A 50 -22.77 -12.58 -8.11
C ASP A 50 -24.15 -12.76 -8.77
N ILE A 51 -25.18 -12.14 -8.17
CA ILE A 51 -26.52 -11.94 -8.71
C ILE A 51 -26.98 -10.51 -8.37
N PRO A 52 -28.05 -9.98 -9.01
CA PRO A 52 -28.56 -8.66 -8.67
C PRO A 52 -29.09 -8.59 -7.24
N PHE A 53 -28.87 -7.45 -6.57
CA PHE A 53 -29.56 -7.15 -5.31
C PHE A 53 -31.05 -6.90 -5.55
N PRO A 54 -31.93 -7.25 -4.58
CA PRO A 54 -33.33 -6.83 -4.59
C PRO A 54 -33.49 -5.31 -4.60
N ASP A 55 -34.60 -4.83 -5.16
CA ASP A 55 -34.93 -3.40 -5.15
C ASP A 55 -35.03 -2.86 -3.72
N GLY A 56 -34.46 -1.67 -3.50
CA GLY A 56 -34.45 -1.02 -2.18
C GLY A 56 -33.48 -1.64 -1.18
N ALA A 57 -32.59 -2.55 -1.60
CA ALA A 57 -31.55 -3.10 -0.74
C ALA A 57 -30.51 -2.05 -0.30
N VAL A 58 -30.04 -2.18 0.94
CA VAL A 58 -28.87 -1.46 1.46
C VAL A 58 -27.66 -2.39 1.42
N VAL A 59 -26.57 -1.95 0.79
CA VAL A 59 -25.35 -2.74 0.62
C VAL A 59 -24.20 -2.14 1.43
N ILE A 60 -23.81 -2.86 2.47
CA ILE A 60 -22.69 -2.53 3.36
C ILE A 60 -21.47 -3.35 2.92
N ASP A 61 -20.38 -2.68 2.61
CA ASP A 61 -19.12 -3.29 2.16
C ASP A 61 -17.97 -2.30 2.39
N HIS A 62 -16.78 -2.81 2.72
CA HIS A 62 -15.56 -2.01 2.91
C HIS A 62 -14.33 -2.57 2.16
N HIS A 63 -14.54 -3.48 1.18
CA HIS A 63 -13.47 -4.10 0.41
C HIS A 63 -13.19 -3.41 -0.93
N GLY A 64 -12.05 -3.74 -1.54
CA GLY A 64 -11.71 -3.34 -2.90
C GLY A 64 -11.63 -1.82 -3.07
N GLU A 65 -12.46 -1.26 -3.95
CA GLU A 65 -12.53 0.19 -4.19
C GLU A 65 -13.22 0.94 -3.04
N ARG A 66 -13.96 0.24 -2.16
CA ARG A 66 -14.58 0.78 -0.95
C ARG A 66 -13.69 0.62 0.29
N ALA A 67 -12.46 0.13 0.10
CA ALA A 67 -11.45 0.07 1.14
C ALA A 67 -10.66 1.39 1.18
N GLY A 68 -10.12 1.70 2.36
CA GLY A 68 -9.22 2.84 2.54
C GLY A 68 -9.40 3.51 3.89
N ARG A 69 -8.43 4.35 4.23
CA ARG A 69 -8.36 5.01 5.54
C ARG A 69 -9.54 5.94 5.82
N ASP A 70 -10.11 6.55 4.78
CA ASP A 70 -11.17 7.55 4.87
C ASP A 70 -12.58 6.94 4.64
N GLU A 71 -12.65 5.64 4.34
CA GLU A 71 -13.92 4.92 4.13
C GLU A 71 -14.43 4.27 5.43
N PRO A 72 -15.77 4.21 5.64
CA PRO A 72 -16.34 3.58 6.82
C PRO A 72 -16.27 2.05 6.72
N THR A 73 -15.89 1.39 7.81
CA THR A 73 -15.97 -0.09 7.92
C THR A 73 -17.41 -0.58 7.88
N ALA A 74 -17.65 -1.86 7.63
CA ALA A 74 -19.01 -2.39 7.75
C ALA A 74 -19.61 -2.22 9.14
N LEU A 75 -18.81 -2.32 10.20
CA LEU A 75 -19.30 -2.05 11.56
C LEU A 75 -19.72 -0.58 11.71
N GLY A 76 -18.96 0.36 11.13
CA GLY A 76 -19.30 1.78 11.09
C GLY A 76 -20.60 2.03 10.31
N GLN A 77 -20.72 1.48 9.11
CA GLN A 77 -21.93 1.61 8.28
C GLN A 77 -23.18 1.04 8.97
N VAL A 78 -23.06 -0.10 9.66
CA VAL A 78 -24.17 -0.67 10.46
C VAL A 78 -24.51 0.25 11.64
N ALA A 79 -23.51 0.82 12.31
CA ALA A 79 -23.74 1.72 13.42
C ALA A 79 -24.48 2.98 12.99
N ASP A 80 -24.09 3.58 11.87
CA ASP A 80 -24.74 4.75 11.28
C ASP A 80 -26.19 4.43 10.86
N LEU A 81 -26.41 3.28 10.21
CA LEU A 81 -27.74 2.83 9.80
C LEU A 81 -28.70 2.65 10.98
N LEU A 82 -28.17 2.25 12.14
CA LEU A 82 -28.94 1.95 13.35
C LEU A 82 -28.92 3.08 14.39
N ASP A 83 -28.35 4.23 14.03
CA ASP A 83 -28.12 5.39 14.90
C ASP A 83 -27.47 4.99 16.24
N ILE A 84 -26.31 4.32 16.14
CA ILE A 84 -25.56 3.77 17.27
C ILE A 84 -24.21 4.46 17.38
N ARG A 85 -23.92 4.97 18.58
CA ARG A 85 -22.57 5.38 18.93
C ARG A 85 -21.75 4.15 19.35
N LEU A 86 -20.69 3.85 18.60
CA LEU A 86 -19.75 2.79 18.95
C LEU A 86 -19.04 3.09 20.28
N ASN A 87 -18.96 2.07 21.15
CA ASN A 87 -18.14 2.14 22.36
C ASN A 87 -16.63 1.97 22.04
N ARG A 88 -15.74 2.19 23.02
CA ARG A 88 -14.28 2.10 22.83
C ARG A 88 -13.83 0.77 22.21
N ARG A 89 -14.35 -0.35 22.70
CA ARG A 89 -14.02 -1.69 22.17
C ARG A 89 -14.45 -1.83 20.70
N GLN A 90 -15.65 -1.37 20.36
CA GLN A 90 -16.16 -1.41 18.99
C GLN A 90 -15.39 -0.47 18.05
N GLN A 91 -14.97 0.70 18.54
CA GLN A 91 -14.08 1.60 17.81
C GLN A 91 -12.74 0.92 17.51
N LEU A 92 -12.16 0.20 18.47
CA LEU A 92 -10.93 -0.56 18.27
C LEU A 92 -11.10 -1.69 17.25
N ILE A 93 -12.22 -2.42 17.31
CA ILE A 93 -12.56 -3.45 16.32
C ILE A 93 -12.65 -2.83 14.92
N SER A 94 -13.33 -1.68 14.79
CA SER A 94 -13.40 -0.95 13.52
C SER A 94 -12.03 -0.42 13.07
N ALA A 95 -11.18 0.02 13.98
CA ALA A 95 -9.84 0.49 13.65
C ALA A 95 -8.94 -0.68 13.18
N ASN A 96 -9.07 -1.84 13.82
CA ASN A 96 -8.41 -3.08 13.42
C ASN A 96 -8.86 -3.57 12.03
N ASP A 97 -10.16 -3.53 11.77
CA ASP A 97 -10.75 -3.96 10.49
C ASP A 97 -10.25 -3.11 9.31
N ARG A 98 -10.09 -1.80 9.53
CA ARG A 98 -9.61 -0.84 8.52
C ARG A 98 -8.08 -0.86 8.35
N GLY A 99 -7.35 -0.82 9.45
CA GLY A 99 -5.91 -0.53 9.46
C GLY A 99 -5.08 -1.47 10.33
N HIS A 100 -5.63 -2.59 10.76
CA HIS A 100 -4.95 -3.59 11.59
C HIS A 100 -4.36 -2.94 12.87
N ILE A 101 -3.15 -3.31 13.28
CA ILE A 101 -2.49 -2.73 14.46
C ILE A 101 -2.25 -1.22 14.28
N ARG A 102 -1.88 -0.75 13.08
CA ARG A 102 -1.65 0.68 12.79
C ARG A 102 -2.88 1.53 13.05
N GLY A 103 -4.04 1.04 12.62
CA GLY A 103 -5.32 1.73 12.83
C GLY A 103 -5.64 1.91 14.31
N MET A 104 -5.35 0.89 15.13
CA MET A 104 -5.54 0.98 16.58
C MET A 104 -4.52 1.92 17.23
N GLU A 105 -3.25 1.86 16.84
CA GLU A 105 -2.19 2.77 17.32
C GLU A 105 -2.54 4.24 17.01
N ALA A 106 -3.02 4.54 15.80
CA ALA A 106 -3.43 5.87 15.39
C ALA A 106 -4.60 6.42 16.23
N MET A 107 -5.44 5.53 16.79
CA MET A 107 -6.53 5.87 17.70
C MET A 107 -6.08 5.95 19.18
N GLY A 108 -4.77 5.83 19.44
CA GLY A 108 -4.20 5.82 20.78
C GLY A 108 -4.57 4.58 21.59
N ALA A 109 -4.61 3.41 20.95
CA ALA A 109 -4.79 2.14 21.66
C ALA A 109 -3.57 1.81 22.53
N THR A 110 -3.80 1.25 23.71
CA THR A 110 -2.72 0.70 24.54
C THR A 110 -2.22 -0.64 23.98
N PRO A 111 -1.01 -1.09 24.35
CA PRO A 111 -0.54 -2.42 23.98
C PRO A 111 -1.49 -3.55 24.41
N ASP A 112 -2.12 -3.42 25.58
CA ASP A 112 -3.09 -4.40 26.08
C ASP A 112 -4.38 -4.42 25.26
N GLU A 113 -4.91 -3.24 24.88
CA GLU A 113 -6.07 -3.13 23.99
C GLU A 113 -5.78 -3.77 22.62
N ILE A 114 -4.59 -3.49 22.05
CA ILE A 114 -4.15 -4.09 20.79
C ILE A 114 -4.08 -5.61 20.92
N MET A 115 -3.42 -6.12 21.96
CA MET A 115 -3.26 -7.55 22.19
C MET A 115 -4.63 -8.25 22.31
N GLU A 116 -5.56 -7.68 23.09
CA GLU A 116 -6.91 -8.23 23.27
C GLU A 116 -7.67 -8.28 21.93
N ILE A 117 -7.72 -7.16 21.20
CA ILE A 117 -8.47 -7.06 19.95
C ILE A 117 -7.87 -7.96 18.87
N ARG A 118 -6.54 -8.03 18.77
CA ARG A 118 -5.86 -8.93 17.83
C ARG A 118 -6.13 -10.40 18.16
N ALA A 119 -6.11 -10.79 19.43
CA ALA A 119 -6.46 -12.15 19.83
C ALA A 119 -7.92 -12.51 19.50
N LEU A 120 -8.85 -11.57 19.71
CA LEU A 120 -10.26 -11.74 19.34
C LEU A 120 -10.46 -11.87 17.83
N ASP A 121 -9.76 -11.05 17.04
CA ASP A 121 -9.83 -11.09 15.58
C ASP A 121 -9.29 -12.42 15.03
N ARG A 122 -8.11 -12.86 15.50
CA ARG A 122 -7.55 -14.18 15.11
C ARG A 122 -8.50 -15.32 15.47
N LYS A 123 -9.08 -15.29 16.67
CA LYS A 123 -10.09 -16.29 17.07
C LYS A 123 -11.32 -16.25 16.14
N ALA A 124 -11.80 -15.07 15.76
CA ALA A 124 -12.91 -14.91 14.84
C ALA A 124 -12.60 -15.40 13.41
N GLN A 125 -11.33 -15.29 12.99
CA GLN A 125 -10.81 -15.84 11.72
C GLN A 125 -10.57 -17.36 11.77
N GLY A 126 -10.82 -18.01 12.91
CA GLY A 126 -10.64 -19.45 13.09
C GLY A 126 -9.19 -19.87 13.26
N VAL A 127 -8.34 -18.99 13.81
CA VAL A 127 -6.98 -19.33 14.24
C VAL A 127 -7.07 -20.23 15.48
N THR A 128 -6.42 -21.39 15.42
CA THR A 128 -6.36 -22.38 16.50
C THR A 128 -5.10 -22.22 17.35
N GLU A 129 -5.04 -22.91 18.50
CA GLU A 129 -3.80 -22.96 19.32
C GLU A 129 -2.63 -23.57 18.55
N GLU A 130 -2.90 -24.55 17.68
CA GLU A 130 -1.87 -25.13 16.83
C GLU A 130 -1.39 -24.13 15.78
N ASP A 131 -2.28 -23.32 15.19
CA ASP A 131 -1.88 -22.23 14.30
C ASP A 131 -1.00 -21.19 15.01
N GLU A 132 -1.31 -20.86 16.27
CA GLU A 132 -0.49 -19.94 17.09
C GLU A 132 0.91 -20.53 17.36
N ARG A 133 0.99 -21.84 17.62
CA ARG A 133 2.26 -22.55 17.79
C ARG A 133 3.07 -22.58 16.50
N LEU A 134 2.43 -22.92 15.38
CA LEU A 134 3.06 -22.96 14.05
C LEU A 134 3.49 -21.58 13.58
N ALA A 135 2.73 -20.53 13.89
CA ALA A 135 3.11 -19.15 13.60
C ALA A 135 4.34 -18.72 14.40
N GLN A 136 4.46 -19.13 15.67
CA GLN A 136 5.66 -18.90 16.47
C GLN A 136 6.87 -19.61 15.85
N GLU A 137 6.72 -20.89 15.49
CA GLU A 137 7.78 -21.66 14.85
C GLU A 137 8.21 -21.06 13.49
N THR A 138 7.23 -20.55 12.73
CA THR A 138 7.45 -19.88 11.45
C THR A 138 8.37 -18.66 11.61
N VAL A 139 8.10 -17.78 12.56
CA VAL A 139 8.91 -16.56 12.77
C VAL A 139 10.29 -16.87 13.37
N GLU A 140 10.49 -18.04 13.96
CA GLU A 140 11.79 -18.46 14.50
C GLU A 140 12.69 -19.11 13.44
N LYS A 141 12.10 -19.82 12.48
CA LYS A 141 12.86 -20.75 11.60
C LYS A 141 12.69 -20.52 10.11
N CYS A 142 11.66 -19.79 9.68
CA CYS A 142 11.23 -19.77 8.28
C CYS A 142 11.31 -18.38 7.63
N LEU A 143 12.00 -17.42 8.26
CA LEU A 143 12.27 -16.09 7.71
C LEU A 143 13.51 -16.11 6.82
N GLU A 144 13.38 -15.58 5.61
CA GLU A 144 14.50 -15.30 4.71
C GLU A 144 14.52 -13.80 4.34
N ILE A 145 15.61 -13.10 4.68
CA ILE A 145 15.77 -11.68 4.36
C ILE A 145 16.07 -11.50 2.86
N VAL A 146 15.24 -10.72 2.17
CA VAL A 146 15.40 -10.35 0.76
C VAL A 146 15.57 -8.84 0.62
N GLY A 147 16.82 -8.40 0.71
CA GLY A 147 17.19 -6.98 0.62
C GLY A 147 17.06 -6.21 1.94
N PRO A 148 17.22 -4.87 1.92
CA PRO A 148 17.38 -4.06 3.13
C PRO A 148 16.10 -3.90 3.96
N SER A 149 14.92 -4.21 3.40
CA SER A 149 13.64 -4.04 4.10
C SER A 149 12.59 -5.08 3.73
N GLY A 150 13.00 -6.18 3.09
CA GLY A 150 12.13 -7.23 2.59
C GLY A 150 12.41 -8.58 3.25
N VAL A 151 11.36 -9.38 3.41
CA VAL A 151 11.44 -10.74 3.95
C VAL A 151 10.49 -11.67 3.20
N ILE A 152 10.94 -12.89 2.95
CA ILE A 152 10.15 -14.03 2.50
C ILE A 152 9.94 -14.97 3.69
N ILE A 153 8.73 -15.51 3.83
CA ILE A 153 8.34 -16.39 4.92
C ILE A 153 7.66 -17.62 4.33
N HIS A 154 8.22 -18.80 4.56
CA HIS A 154 7.54 -20.06 4.27
C HIS A 154 6.74 -20.49 5.50
N SER A 155 5.47 -20.08 5.56
CA SER A 155 4.63 -20.30 6.72
C SER A 155 4.31 -21.77 6.93
N LEU A 156 4.27 -22.18 8.20
CA LEU A 156 3.82 -23.53 8.59
C LEU A 156 2.30 -23.62 8.79
N THR A 157 1.58 -22.50 8.71
CA THR A 157 0.11 -22.42 8.80
C THR A 157 -0.46 -21.55 7.67
N ASN A 158 -1.70 -21.81 7.25
CA ASN A 158 -2.46 -20.94 6.34
C ASN A 158 -2.96 -19.66 7.04
N ARG A 159 -2.82 -19.54 8.37
CA ARG A 159 -3.28 -18.39 9.16
C ARG A 159 -2.23 -17.28 9.22
N THR A 160 -2.11 -16.52 8.14
CA THR A 160 -1.10 -15.44 8.03
C THR A 160 -1.24 -14.35 9.09
N SER A 161 -2.44 -14.07 9.60
CA SER A 161 -2.64 -13.09 10.69
C SER A 161 -1.94 -13.46 12.00
N ALA A 162 -1.76 -14.76 12.28
CA ALA A 162 -0.97 -15.20 13.43
C ALA A 162 0.53 -14.95 13.22
N VAL A 163 1.02 -15.06 11.99
CA VAL A 163 2.42 -14.80 11.64
C VAL A 163 2.71 -13.30 11.62
N THR A 164 1.90 -12.51 10.93
CA THR A 164 2.14 -11.07 10.72
C THR A 164 2.06 -10.25 12.01
N ASP A 165 1.17 -10.62 12.94
CA ASP A 165 1.08 -9.95 14.24
C ASP A 165 2.41 -10.02 15.02
N ARG A 166 3.18 -11.11 14.89
CA ARG A 166 4.44 -11.34 15.61
C ARG A 166 5.62 -10.55 15.05
N ILE A 167 5.58 -10.24 13.76
CA ILE A 167 6.64 -9.50 13.04
C ILE A 167 6.21 -8.06 12.70
N TYR A 168 5.12 -7.60 13.31
CA TYR A 168 4.58 -6.27 13.07
C TYR A 168 5.66 -5.19 13.28
N GLY A 169 5.80 -4.32 12.29
CA GLY A 169 6.76 -3.21 12.30
C GLY A 169 8.22 -3.58 12.07
N GLN A 170 8.58 -4.87 11.96
CA GLN A 170 9.98 -5.29 11.78
C GLN A 170 10.46 -5.16 10.33
N PHE A 171 9.57 -5.36 9.35
CA PHE A 171 9.89 -5.33 7.93
C PHE A 171 8.93 -4.43 7.16
N ARG A 172 9.41 -3.85 6.05
CA ARG A 172 8.61 -2.97 5.18
C ARG A 172 7.85 -3.76 4.12
N HIS A 173 8.42 -4.87 3.68
CA HIS A 173 7.89 -5.76 2.65
C HIS A 173 7.93 -7.19 3.18
N ILE A 174 6.77 -7.80 3.37
CA ILE A 174 6.64 -9.16 3.91
C ILE A 174 5.92 -9.98 2.86
N PHE A 175 6.57 -11.02 2.36
CA PHE A 175 5.98 -12.03 1.48
C PHE A 175 5.84 -13.33 2.27
N ILE A 176 4.67 -13.93 2.29
CA ILE A 176 4.36 -15.15 3.02
C ILE A 176 3.79 -16.17 2.03
N TYR A 177 4.46 -17.31 1.93
CA TYR A 177 3.95 -18.49 1.22
C TYR A 177 3.25 -19.39 2.24
N THR A 178 2.02 -19.79 1.97
CA THR A 178 1.22 -20.65 2.84
C THR A 178 1.22 -22.11 2.34
N PRO A 179 0.99 -23.10 3.23
CA PRO A 179 0.95 -24.52 2.88
C PRO A 179 -0.01 -24.90 1.75
N ASP A 180 -1.08 -24.14 1.55
CA ASP A 180 -2.04 -24.32 0.45
C ASP A 180 -1.55 -23.78 -0.91
N GLY A 181 -0.33 -23.28 -0.98
CA GLY A 181 0.31 -22.82 -2.22
C GLY A 181 -0.01 -21.36 -2.56
N GLN A 182 -0.64 -20.60 -1.67
CA GLN A 182 -0.89 -19.17 -1.88
C GLN A 182 0.30 -18.31 -1.47
N MET A 183 0.37 -17.11 -2.04
CA MET A 183 1.29 -16.06 -1.61
C MET A 183 0.53 -14.85 -1.11
N HIS A 184 0.98 -14.32 0.00
CA HIS A 184 0.46 -13.11 0.61
C HIS A 184 1.56 -12.07 0.79
N TYR A 185 1.28 -10.84 0.42
CA TYR A 185 2.14 -9.70 0.62
C TYR A 185 1.51 -8.72 1.61
N PHE A 186 2.33 -8.20 2.51
CA PHE A 186 1.98 -7.12 3.44
C PHE A 186 3.07 -6.05 3.38
N GLY A 187 2.68 -4.79 3.17
CA GLY A 187 3.64 -3.71 3.06
C GLY A 187 3.06 -2.44 2.45
N THR A 188 3.90 -1.68 1.75
CA THR A 188 3.51 -0.38 1.20
C THR A 188 2.43 -0.49 0.12
N GLY A 189 1.48 0.44 0.08
CA GLY A 189 0.48 0.48 -0.99
C GLY A 189 1.06 0.70 -2.39
N HIS A 190 2.23 1.33 -2.53
CA HIS A 190 2.97 1.39 -3.80
C HIS A 190 3.25 -0.01 -4.37
N MET A 191 3.78 -0.92 -3.55
CA MET A 191 4.08 -2.30 -3.95
C MET A 191 2.80 -3.07 -4.26
N VAL A 192 1.73 -2.89 -3.46
CA VAL A 192 0.41 -3.47 -3.77
C VAL A 192 -0.07 -3.01 -5.15
N GLY A 193 0.08 -1.72 -5.46
CA GLY A 193 -0.25 -1.17 -6.77
C GLY A 193 0.62 -1.74 -7.91
N GLN A 194 1.90 -2.04 -7.65
CA GLN A 194 2.77 -2.72 -8.62
C GLN A 194 2.33 -4.17 -8.85
N LEU A 195 2.11 -4.94 -7.77
CA LEU A 195 1.62 -6.32 -7.83
C LEU A 195 0.28 -6.37 -8.57
N ARG A 196 -0.68 -5.51 -8.23
CA ARG A 196 -1.96 -5.39 -8.93
C ARG A 196 -1.78 -5.23 -10.44
N LYS A 197 -0.97 -4.26 -10.88
CA LYS A 197 -0.72 -4.02 -12.31
C LYS A 197 -0.05 -5.21 -13.00
N CYS A 198 0.82 -5.94 -12.31
CA CYS A 198 1.44 -7.15 -12.85
C CYS A 198 0.39 -8.26 -13.03
N TYR A 199 -0.45 -8.50 -12.03
CA TYR A 199 -1.45 -9.57 -12.09
C TYR A 199 -2.64 -9.26 -12.98
N GLU A 200 -3.05 -7.99 -13.12
CA GLU A 200 -4.05 -7.56 -14.12
C GLU A 200 -3.57 -7.89 -15.55
N LYS A 201 -2.27 -7.69 -15.84
CA LYS A 201 -1.68 -8.09 -17.12
C LYS A 201 -1.57 -9.61 -17.25
N PHE A 202 -1.17 -10.28 -16.17
CA PHE A 202 -1.03 -11.74 -16.14
C PHE A 202 -2.36 -12.47 -16.35
N GLN A 203 -3.47 -11.96 -15.82
CA GLN A 203 -4.82 -12.49 -16.08
C GLN A 203 -5.20 -12.44 -17.57
N GLY A 204 -4.64 -11.49 -18.33
CA GLY A 204 -4.82 -11.42 -19.78
C GLY A 204 -4.26 -12.64 -20.52
N THR A 205 -3.27 -13.34 -19.95
CA THR A 205 -2.67 -14.56 -20.50
C THR A 205 -3.03 -15.82 -19.72
N ASN A 206 -3.41 -15.69 -18.45
CA ASN A 206 -3.83 -16.78 -17.57
C ASN A 206 -5.13 -16.42 -16.85
N PRO A 207 -6.31 -16.60 -17.50
CA PRO A 207 -7.60 -16.16 -16.95
C PRO A 207 -8.02 -16.84 -15.65
N SER A 208 -7.39 -17.97 -15.28
CA SER A 208 -7.67 -18.69 -14.04
C SER A 208 -6.91 -18.15 -12.83
N ALA A 209 -5.95 -17.24 -13.02
CA ALA A 209 -5.18 -16.70 -11.92
C ALA A 209 -6.05 -15.75 -11.08
N GLU A 210 -6.13 -16.00 -9.78
CA GLU A 210 -6.90 -15.17 -8.85
C GLU A 210 -5.97 -14.34 -7.97
N PHE A 211 -6.35 -13.09 -7.74
CA PHE A 211 -5.67 -12.21 -6.80
C PHE A 211 -6.65 -11.24 -6.13
N TRP A 212 -6.29 -10.77 -4.94
CA TRP A 212 -7.10 -9.86 -4.14
C TRP A 212 -6.22 -8.92 -3.33
N PHE A 213 -6.72 -7.74 -2.97
CA PHE A 213 -5.96 -6.71 -2.24
C PHE A 213 -6.88 -5.79 -1.44
N GLY A 214 -6.33 -5.04 -0.48
CA GLY A 214 -7.11 -4.08 0.34
C GLY A 214 -6.34 -3.54 1.55
N VAL A 215 -7.07 -3.23 2.63
CA VAL A 215 -6.62 -2.63 3.90
C VAL A 215 -6.46 -1.10 3.81
N ASP A 216 -5.31 -0.54 4.19
CA ASP A 216 -5.10 0.89 4.48
C ASP A 216 -4.46 1.64 3.29
N LEU A 217 -4.96 1.37 2.09
CA LEU A 217 -4.43 1.98 0.86
C LEU A 217 -4.72 3.49 0.84
N PRO A 218 -3.80 4.32 0.31
CA PRO A 218 -2.59 3.99 -0.45
C PRO A 218 -1.31 3.81 0.39
N ASP A 219 -1.37 3.96 1.70
CA ASP A 219 -0.17 4.03 2.56
C ASP A 219 0.39 2.63 2.83
N TYR A 220 -0.48 1.69 3.18
CA TYR A 220 -0.14 0.31 3.48
C TYR A 220 -1.20 -0.62 2.91
N GLY A 221 -0.86 -1.85 2.59
CA GLY A 221 -1.85 -2.77 2.09
C GLY A 221 -1.43 -4.21 2.12
N PHE A 222 -2.39 -5.01 1.73
CA PHE A 222 -2.29 -6.45 1.57
C PHE A 222 -2.54 -6.83 0.11
N PHE A 223 -1.87 -7.87 -0.35
CA PHE A 223 -2.11 -8.52 -1.64
C PHE A 223 -2.04 -10.03 -1.46
N GLY A 224 -2.97 -10.79 -2.04
CA GLY A 224 -2.98 -12.25 -2.03
C GLY A 224 -3.16 -12.81 -3.43
N THR A 225 -2.59 -13.99 -3.69
CA THR A 225 -2.68 -14.67 -4.99
C THR A 225 -2.52 -16.17 -4.84
N ASP A 226 -3.17 -16.92 -5.74
CA ASP A 226 -3.02 -18.37 -5.91
C ASP A 226 -1.88 -18.77 -6.86
N THR A 227 -1.24 -17.78 -7.49
CA THR A 227 -0.14 -17.97 -8.43
C THR A 227 1.08 -17.23 -7.89
N PRO A 228 1.85 -17.84 -6.97
CA PRO A 228 2.96 -17.18 -6.31
C PRO A 228 4.06 -16.70 -7.26
N LEU A 229 4.69 -15.59 -6.92
CA LEU A 229 5.95 -15.19 -7.53
C LEU A 229 7.07 -16.10 -7.05
N ASP A 230 8.09 -16.28 -7.88
CA ASP A 230 9.33 -16.89 -7.44
C ASP A 230 10.19 -15.90 -6.62
N LYS A 231 11.28 -16.42 -6.07
CA LYS A 231 12.16 -15.66 -5.18
C LYS A 231 12.91 -14.58 -5.95
N GLU A 232 13.38 -14.90 -7.15
CA GLU A 232 14.11 -13.99 -8.03
C GLU A 232 13.26 -12.77 -8.40
N GLU A 233 11.97 -12.98 -8.71
CA GLU A 233 10.98 -11.93 -8.95
C GLU A 233 10.80 -11.04 -7.71
N ILE A 234 10.61 -11.62 -6.52
CA ILE A 234 10.50 -10.86 -5.28
C ILE A 234 11.78 -10.06 -5.01
N GLN A 235 12.94 -10.66 -5.23
CA GLN A 235 14.22 -9.98 -5.07
C GLN A 235 14.34 -8.79 -6.02
N GLU A 236 13.95 -8.92 -7.28
CA GLU A 236 13.96 -7.77 -8.21
C GLU A 236 13.02 -6.66 -7.74
N MET A 237 11.82 -7.01 -7.26
CA MET A 237 10.82 -6.04 -6.80
C MET A 237 11.25 -5.32 -5.52
N THR A 238 11.93 -6.01 -4.60
CA THR A 238 12.36 -5.48 -3.29
C THR A 238 13.71 -4.79 -3.34
N GLN A 239 14.53 -5.05 -4.36
CA GLN A 239 15.75 -4.32 -4.58
C GLN A 239 15.44 -2.86 -4.94
N ARG A 240 16.04 -1.93 -4.18
CA ARG A 240 16.07 -0.53 -4.59
C ARG A 240 16.88 -0.43 -5.88
N LYS A 241 16.23 -0.20 -7.02
CA LYS A 241 16.91 0.38 -8.19
C LYS A 241 17.42 1.76 -7.74
N SER A 242 18.73 1.90 -7.58
CA SER A 242 19.38 3.17 -7.28
C SER A 242 19.21 4.09 -8.48
N CYS A 243 18.12 4.86 -8.51
CA CYS A 243 17.88 5.85 -9.54
C CYS A 243 18.69 7.11 -9.20
N SER A 244 19.93 7.19 -9.69
CA SER A 244 20.64 8.47 -9.68
C SER A 244 20.08 9.34 -10.80
N HIS A 245 19.38 10.42 -10.43
CA HIS A 245 18.90 11.40 -11.39
C HIS A 245 20.05 12.37 -11.67
N HIS A 246 20.62 12.29 -12.88
CA HIS A 246 21.63 13.21 -13.35
C HIS A 246 20.98 14.18 -14.34
N LEU A 247 20.83 15.45 -13.95
CA LEU A 247 20.57 16.54 -14.90
C LEU A 247 21.91 16.94 -15.53
N PHE A 248 22.10 16.65 -16.82
CA PHE A 248 23.23 17.16 -17.57
C PHE A 248 22.89 18.57 -18.07
N MET A 249 23.42 19.59 -17.41
CA MET A 249 23.43 20.95 -17.96
C MET A 249 24.62 21.09 -18.91
N PHE A 250 24.34 21.44 -20.17
CA PHE A 250 25.37 21.73 -21.18
C PHE A 250 25.55 23.25 -21.25
N PRO A 251 26.51 23.83 -20.51
CA PRO A 251 26.75 25.26 -20.54
C PRO A 251 27.33 25.63 -21.91
N PHE A 252 26.80 26.68 -22.53
CA PHE A 252 27.38 27.27 -23.73
C PHE A 252 27.39 28.78 -23.58
N THR A 253 28.43 29.40 -24.14
CA THR A 253 28.55 30.85 -24.18
C THR A 253 28.01 31.33 -25.51
N VAL A 254 27.10 32.31 -25.47
CA VAL A 254 26.67 33.02 -26.68
C VAL A 254 27.22 34.42 -26.61
N THR A 255 28.02 34.79 -27.60
CA THR A 255 28.50 36.15 -27.74
C THR A 255 27.48 36.94 -28.56
N PRO A 256 26.80 37.95 -27.97
CA PRO A 256 25.87 38.76 -28.73
C PRO A 256 26.61 39.57 -29.79
N LYS A 257 26.03 39.68 -30.99
CA LYS A 257 26.60 40.49 -32.08
C LYS A 257 26.44 42.00 -31.84
N ASP A 258 25.47 42.41 -31.02
CA ASP A 258 25.13 43.82 -30.69
C ASP A 258 24.95 44.05 -29.17
N ARG A 259 24.64 45.28 -28.73
CA ARG A 259 24.59 45.71 -27.31
C ARG A 259 23.87 44.69 -26.41
N ALA A 260 24.54 44.29 -25.33
CA ALA A 260 24.17 43.21 -24.41
C ALA A 260 22.76 43.28 -23.79
N ALA A 261 22.10 44.43 -23.79
CA ALA A 261 20.76 44.59 -23.22
C ALA A 261 19.68 43.87 -24.02
N ASP A 262 19.78 43.84 -25.36
CA ASP A 262 18.75 43.24 -26.23
C ASP A 262 18.91 41.71 -26.35
N PHE A 263 20.07 41.18 -25.94
CA PHE A 263 20.38 39.76 -26.04
C PHE A 263 19.53 38.93 -25.08
N MET A 264 19.42 39.33 -23.80
CA MET A 264 18.64 38.56 -22.82
C MET A 264 17.13 38.58 -23.11
N GLU A 265 16.62 39.62 -23.79
CA GLU A 265 15.21 39.69 -24.22
C GLU A 265 14.92 38.79 -25.43
N THR A 266 15.91 38.52 -26.28
CA THR A 266 15.75 37.74 -27.52
C THR A 266 16.03 36.24 -27.35
N VAL A 267 16.74 35.84 -26.29
CA VAL A 267 17.04 34.43 -25.97
C VAL A 267 15.80 33.53 -25.90
N PRO A 268 14.70 33.89 -25.21
CA PRO A 268 13.49 33.06 -25.17
C PRO A 268 12.89 32.82 -26.57
N SER A 269 12.95 33.83 -27.45
CA SER A 269 12.47 33.71 -28.84
C SER A 269 13.39 32.86 -29.71
N ALA A 270 14.69 32.82 -29.43
CA ALA A 270 15.69 32.02 -30.16
C ALA A 270 15.69 30.53 -29.77
N LEU A 271 15.33 30.19 -28.52
CA LEU A 271 15.30 28.81 -28.02
C LEU A 271 14.06 28.00 -28.46
N GLY A 272 13.05 28.66 -29.02
CA GLY A 272 11.79 28.04 -29.47
C GLY A 272 10.80 27.70 -28.36
N SER A 273 9.63 27.16 -28.74
CA SER A 273 8.55 26.80 -27.80
C SER A 273 8.90 25.58 -26.94
N GLY A 274 8.81 25.71 -25.61
CA GLY A 274 9.04 24.61 -24.67
C GLY A 274 10.08 24.90 -23.59
N TRP A 275 10.88 25.95 -23.79
CA TRP A 275 11.83 26.43 -22.79
C TRP A 275 11.14 27.36 -21.80
N LEU A 276 11.37 27.13 -20.50
CA LEU A 276 10.85 27.97 -19.41
C LEU A 276 12.00 28.76 -18.80
N ALA A 277 11.92 30.08 -18.83
CA ALA A 277 12.84 30.92 -18.07
C ALA A 277 12.47 30.84 -16.58
N LYS A 278 13.42 30.41 -15.74
CA LYS A 278 13.27 30.42 -14.28
C LYS A 278 14.40 31.23 -13.66
N ALA A 279 14.04 32.20 -12.81
CA ALA A 279 15.00 32.89 -11.97
C ALA A 279 15.49 31.90 -10.90
N PHE A 280 16.81 31.78 -10.76
CA PHE A 280 17.42 30.97 -9.70
C PHE A 280 17.69 31.85 -8.48
N ASP A 281 17.15 31.46 -7.32
CA ASP A 281 17.43 32.08 -6.02
C ASP A 281 18.18 31.06 -5.14
N PRO A 282 19.48 31.28 -4.86
CA PRO A 282 20.29 30.36 -4.07
C PRO A 282 19.88 30.28 -2.60
N THR A 283 19.01 31.18 -2.11
CA THR A 283 18.54 31.22 -0.72
C THR A 283 17.20 30.52 -0.51
N ALA A 284 16.48 30.20 -1.60
CA ALA A 284 15.25 29.42 -1.58
C ALA A 284 15.58 27.92 -1.42
N GLY A 285 16.05 27.55 -0.24
CA GLY A 285 16.60 26.22 0.05
C GLY A 285 15.65 25.07 -0.27
N ASN A 286 16.07 24.21 -1.20
CA ASN A 286 15.61 22.83 -1.27
C ASN A 286 16.83 21.91 -1.04
N PRO A 287 16.96 21.29 0.13
CA PRO A 287 18.14 20.48 0.48
C PRO A 287 18.27 19.18 -0.34
N GLY A 288 17.28 18.85 -1.18
CA GLY A 288 17.34 17.75 -2.14
C GLY A 288 18.01 18.08 -3.49
N TYR A 289 18.42 19.34 -3.69
CA TYR A 289 19.09 19.78 -4.91
C TYR A 289 20.61 19.67 -4.73
N SER A 290 21.26 18.73 -5.43
CA SER A 290 22.73 18.58 -5.47
C SER A 290 23.42 19.63 -6.37
N GLU A 291 22.66 20.61 -6.89
CA GLU A 291 23.14 21.66 -7.80
C GLU A 291 24.18 22.61 -7.17
N TYR A 292 24.29 22.67 -5.84
CA TYR A 292 25.24 23.54 -5.16
C TYR A 292 26.71 23.26 -5.50
N PHE A 293 27.02 22.03 -5.94
CA PHE A 293 28.40 21.62 -6.21
C PHE A 293 29.05 22.43 -7.35
N TYR A 294 28.27 22.81 -8.37
CA TYR A 294 28.78 23.48 -9.58
C TYR A 294 29.00 24.99 -9.42
N PHE A 295 28.48 25.59 -8.35
CA PHE A 295 28.69 27.01 -8.03
C PHE A 295 29.94 27.25 -7.17
N HIS A 296 30.57 26.17 -6.67
CA HIS A 296 31.87 26.30 -6.03
C HIS A 296 32.93 26.73 -7.05
N HIS A 297 33.74 27.70 -6.63
CA HIS A 297 34.79 28.30 -7.45
C HIS A 297 35.67 27.24 -8.13
N PHE A 298 36.08 26.20 -7.41
CA PHE A 298 36.95 25.14 -7.94
C PHE A 298 36.31 24.31 -9.07
N VAL A 299 34.98 24.12 -9.08
CA VAL A 299 34.28 23.41 -10.17
C VAL A 299 34.15 24.32 -11.38
N ARG A 300 33.91 25.62 -11.16
CA ARG A 300 33.86 26.61 -12.24
C ARG A 300 35.21 26.78 -12.91
N ASP A 301 36.30 26.81 -12.15
CA ASP A 301 37.66 26.88 -12.68
C ASP A 301 37.94 25.64 -13.53
N ALA A 302 37.67 24.44 -13.00
CA ALA A 302 37.90 23.19 -13.74
C ALA A 302 37.09 23.06 -15.05
N LEU A 303 35.88 23.64 -15.11
CA LEU A 303 34.99 23.53 -16.28
C LEU A 303 35.13 24.69 -17.29
N TYR A 304 35.50 25.89 -16.83
CA TYR A 304 35.40 27.11 -17.65
C TYR A 304 36.67 27.96 -17.68
N SER A 305 37.62 27.78 -16.75
CA SER A 305 38.92 28.43 -16.88
C SER A 305 39.82 27.56 -17.76
N GLY A 306 39.52 27.54 -19.06
CA GLY A 306 40.53 27.22 -20.05
C GLY A 306 41.57 28.34 -20.00
N ALA A 307 42.74 28.06 -19.42
CA ALA A 307 43.91 28.85 -19.73
C ALA A 307 44.28 28.56 -21.19
N ASP A 308 44.26 29.59 -22.02
CA ASP A 308 44.94 29.57 -23.30
C ASP A 308 46.43 29.29 -23.05
N GLY A 309 46.88 28.06 -23.28
CA GLY A 309 48.30 27.69 -23.30
C GLY A 309 48.68 26.50 -22.43
N ASP A 310 49.21 25.49 -23.11
CA ASP A 310 50.02 24.34 -22.66
C ASP A 310 49.37 23.15 -21.94
N ASP A 311 49.49 22.01 -22.65
CA ASP A 311 49.57 20.60 -22.25
C ASP A 311 48.68 20.07 -21.11
N ASP A 312 47.58 19.44 -21.55
CA ASP A 312 46.91 18.27 -20.98
C ASP A 312 47.00 18.03 -19.47
N PHE A 313 45.87 18.19 -18.75
CA PHE A 313 45.42 17.17 -17.79
C PHE A 313 43.89 17.20 -17.63
N PRO A 314 43.14 16.14 -18.00
CA PRO A 314 41.73 16.02 -17.65
C PRO A 314 41.60 15.78 -16.14
N LEU A 315 40.90 16.67 -15.46
CA LEU A 315 40.82 16.73 -14.00
C LEU A 315 39.85 15.69 -13.40
N MET A 316 40.02 14.41 -13.73
CA MET A 316 39.46 13.28 -12.97
C MET A 316 40.41 12.90 -11.82
N LYS A 317 40.87 13.86 -11.01
CA LYS A 317 41.79 13.62 -9.88
C LYS A 317 41.17 13.84 -8.49
N TYR A 318 39.89 14.20 -8.41
CA TYR A 318 39.22 14.51 -7.13
C TYR A 318 37.92 13.74 -6.86
N LEU A 319 37.57 12.75 -7.69
CA LEU A 319 36.48 11.83 -7.39
C LEU A 319 37.04 10.56 -6.74
N TYR A 320 37.32 10.65 -5.44
CA TYR A 320 37.27 9.48 -4.56
C TYR A 320 35.92 9.51 -3.84
N LEU A 321 35.06 8.54 -4.18
CA LEU A 321 34.00 8.00 -3.33
C LEU A 321 34.08 6.47 -3.44
#